data_AF-A0AAU1EHJ0-F1
#
_entry.id   AF-A0AAU1EHJ0-F1
#
_cell.length_a   1.000
_cell.length_b   1.000
_cell.length_c   1.000
_cell.angle_alpha   90.00
_cell.angle_beta   90.00
_cell.angle_gamma   90.00
#
_symmetry.space_group_name_H-M   'P 1'
#
loop_
_entity.id
_entity.type
_entity.pdbx_description
1 polymer ?
#
loop_
_entity_poly.entity_id
_entity_poly.type
_entity_poly.pdbx_seq_one_letter_code
_entity_poly.pdbx_strand_id
1 'polypeptide(L)'
;MSELVPGGNTPLPGGVLTLRVPGPFDVSALVTDTDGQVRGDGDFVFYNQTSAPGVRLDGDRLTVDPARLRPGADRVTVVVSPADPGTPLGRLPSPALLVSAPDGRTIARFTPPRPQAETVLLLAELYRRGTAWKLRALGQGYADGLAGVARDFGIEVTEDSDSVPSGAPPSPSPATRPHPGQGVAPVVRTPTLLDLGPIGAGAGFGPTSGDGTGTHGFLEAANSARAAAGSPPVALDARLMTAARAHAAGMAAGGLLSAESPDGVSVYQRVVSSGYAYLTIGEHLVSGPRTPREFVEYCLSSERSRSTVCDPGFEQAGLAQVADARSGDLYWTALWARPFSPAGLERTAREVIALTNTERTAHGLPPLAPDSPLTAAAQGHSADMVARDFYAHTSPEGRRPWDRAAAAGSGRRTIGENIACGQRSPAEVVLGWMNSPGHRANILKRDFTHIGIGLAGGGRAGTYWTQLFGG
;
A
#
# COMPACT_ATOMS: atom_id res chain seq x y z
N MET A 1 -6.92 31.47 -26.64
CA MET A 1 -6.51 30.14 -26.14
C MET A 1 -5.09 29.89 -26.61
N SER A 2 -4.16 29.72 -25.69
CA SER A 2 -2.76 29.40 -26.00
C SER A 2 -2.56 27.88 -25.94
N GLU A 3 -2.08 27.30 -27.04
CA GLU A 3 -1.51 25.95 -27.01
C GLU A 3 -0.11 26.07 -26.40
N LEU A 4 0.16 25.35 -25.31
CA LEU A 4 1.48 25.31 -24.68
C LEU A 4 2.25 24.08 -25.14
N VAL A 5 3.57 24.24 -25.23
CA VAL A 5 4.56 23.15 -25.37
C VAL A 5 5.28 22.96 -24.03
N PRO A 6 5.99 21.84 -23.78
CA PRO A 6 6.78 21.67 -22.56
C PRO A 6 7.73 22.85 -22.32
N GLY A 7 7.79 23.37 -21.08
CA GLY A 7 8.52 24.59 -20.72
C GLY A 7 7.84 25.92 -21.12
N GLY A 8 6.86 25.88 -22.02
CA GLY A 8 6.05 27.02 -22.45
C GLY A 8 5.25 27.62 -21.30
N ASN A 9 5.08 28.94 -21.29
CA ASN A 9 4.38 29.65 -20.22
C ASN A 9 3.55 30.83 -20.71
N THR A 10 2.47 31.14 -19.99
CA THR A 10 1.51 32.21 -20.32
C THR A 10 1.09 32.96 -19.04
N PRO A 11 0.83 34.29 -19.08
CA PRO A 11 0.26 34.99 -17.94
C PRO A 11 -1.16 34.50 -17.62
N LEU A 12 -1.52 34.49 -16.34
CA LEU A 12 -2.87 34.14 -15.87
C LEU A 12 -3.66 35.41 -15.52
N PRO A 13 -4.98 35.46 -15.80
CA PRO A 13 -5.85 36.50 -15.28
C PRO A 13 -6.00 36.36 -13.76
N GLY A 14 -6.40 37.44 -13.09
CA GLY A 14 -6.81 37.39 -11.69
C GLY A 14 -8.16 36.68 -11.50
N GLY A 15 -8.43 36.23 -10.28
CA GLY A 15 -9.65 35.50 -9.90
C GLY A 15 -9.50 33.98 -9.94
N VAL A 16 -10.62 33.28 -9.78
CA VAL A 16 -10.66 31.81 -9.68
C VAL A 16 -10.47 31.16 -11.05
N LEU A 17 -9.39 30.40 -11.20
CA LEU A 17 -9.07 29.61 -12.37
C LEU A 17 -9.69 28.22 -12.25
N THR A 18 -10.10 27.64 -13.38
CA THR A 18 -10.58 26.26 -13.46
C THR A 18 -9.68 25.43 -14.34
N LEU A 19 -9.13 24.36 -13.78
CA LEU A 19 -8.25 23.39 -14.44
C LEU A 19 -8.98 22.04 -14.51
N ARG A 20 -8.91 21.38 -15.66
CA ARG A 20 -9.48 20.03 -15.88
C ARG A 20 -8.54 19.19 -16.71
N VAL A 21 -8.52 17.89 -16.46
CA VAL A 21 -7.81 16.90 -17.28
C VAL A 21 -8.81 15.81 -17.68
N PRO A 22 -9.56 15.98 -18.78
CA PRO A 22 -10.60 15.03 -19.15
C PRO A 22 -10.01 13.67 -19.53
N GLY A 23 -10.60 12.59 -19.01
CA GLY A 23 -10.20 11.22 -19.30
C GLY A 23 -10.16 10.34 -18.05
N PRO A 24 -9.56 9.14 -18.13
CA PRO A 24 -9.40 8.21 -17.01
C PRO A 24 -8.24 8.63 -16.09
N PHE A 25 -8.32 9.85 -15.55
CA PHE A 25 -7.25 10.49 -14.79
C PHE A 25 -7.73 11.04 -13.45
N ASP A 26 -6.97 10.77 -12.40
CA ASP A 26 -7.07 11.48 -11.13
C ASP A 26 -6.19 12.74 -11.17
N VAL A 27 -6.78 13.86 -10.79
CA VAL A 27 -6.09 15.15 -10.70
C VAL A 27 -5.78 15.46 -9.25
N SER A 28 -4.52 15.77 -8.96
CA SER A 28 -4.05 16.24 -7.65
C SER A 28 -3.29 17.56 -7.80
N ALA A 29 -3.10 18.29 -6.70
CA ALA A 29 -2.36 19.55 -6.69
C ALA A 29 -1.53 19.71 -5.41
N LEU A 30 -0.31 20.22 -5.56
CA LEU A 30 0.61 20.55 -4.48
C LEU A 30 0.77 22.06 -4.40
N VAL A 31 0.51 22.67 -3.24
CA VAL A 31 0.70 24.11 -3.03
C VAL A 31 2.05 24.33 -2.35
N THR A 32 3.02 24.92 -3.05
CA THR A 32 4.40 25.06 -2.53
C THR A 32 4.78 26.50 -2.26
N ASP A 33 5.82 26.66 -1.45
CA ASP A 33 6.55 27.91 -1.30
C ASP A 33 7.66 28.06 -2.35
N THR A 34 8.45 29.13 -2.20
CA THR A 34 9.57 29.52 -3.08
C THR A 34 10.64 28.45 -3.21
N ASP A 35 10.81 27.61 -2.19
CA ASP A 35 11.80 26.52 -2.16
C ASP A 35 11.24 25.22 -2.77
N GLY A 36 10.00 25.28 -3.29
CA GLY A 36 9.31 24.16 -3.93
C GLY A 36 8.72 23.17 -2.92
N GLN A 37 8.69 23.50 -1.63
CA GLN A 37 8.28 22.58 -0.57
C GLN A 37 6.81 22.80 -0.18
N VAL A 38 6.12 21.72 0.22
CA VAL A 38 4.83 21.83 0.94
C VAL A 38 5.08 22.11 2.42
N ARG A 39 4.15 22.79 3.10
CA ARG A 39 4.26 23.02 4.55
C ARG A 39 3.75 21.84 5.39
N GLY A 40 3.17 20.83 4.72
CA GLY A 40 2.56 19.62 5.29
C GLY A 40 1.29 19.23 4.53
N ASP A 41 0.62 18.14 4.94
CA ASP A 41 -0.54 17.54 4.25
C ASP A 41 -1.61 18.56 3.83
N GLY A 42 -1.87 19.60 4.62
CA GLY A 42 -2.87 20.64 4.34
C GLY A 42 -2.64 21.47 3.06
N ASP A 43 -1.49 21.28 2.41
CA ASP A 43 -1.13 21.89 1.12
C ASP A 43 -1.22 20.91 -0.07
N PHE A 44 -1.56 19.64 0.18
CA PHE A 44 -1.78 18.64 -0.84
C PHE A 44 -3.28 18.41 -1.07
N VAL A 45 -3.72 18.50 -2.31
CA VAL A 45 -5.12 18.32 -2.73
C VAL A 45 -5.20 17.11 -3.65
N PHE A 46 -6.04 16.14 -3.30
CA PHE A 46 -6.23 14.89 -4.04
C PHE A 46 -7.62 14.32 -3.73
N TYR A 47 -7.99 13.17 -4.29
CA TYR A 47 -9.35 12.61 -4.17
C TYR A 47 -9.81 12.43 -2.71
N ASN A 48 -8.91 12.14 -1.76
CA ASN A 48 -9.22 11.96 -0.35
C ASN A 48 -9.05 13.24 0.51
N GLN A 49 -8.44 14.30 -0.05
CA GLN A 49 -8.34 15.61 0.57
C GLN A 49 -8.63 16.69 -0.48
N THR A 50 -9.92 16.95 -0.71
CA THR A 50 -10.37 17.73 -1.87
C THR A 50 -10.22 19.25 -1.72
N SER A 51 -9.54 19.76 -0.68
CA SER A 51 -9.32 21.20 -0.50
C SER A 51 -8.08 21.54 0.32
N ALA A 52 -7.39 22.61 -0.11
CA ALA A 52 -6.38 23.37 0.62
C ALA A 52 -6.73 24.87 0.57
N PRO A 53 -6.08 25.76 1.34
CA PRO A 53 -6.27 27.19 1.19
C PRO A 53 -6.05 27.64 -0.26
N GLY A 54 -7.09 28.18 -0.91
CA GLY A 54 -7.05 28.65 -2.29
C GLY A 54 -7.06 27.56 -3.37
N VAL A 55 -7.18 26.26 -3.04
CA VAL A 55 -7.28 25.16 -4.02
C VAL A 55 -8.38 24.20 -3.63
N ARG A 56 -9.24 23.81 -4.58
CA ARG A 56 -10.30 22.82 -4.35
C ARG A 56 -10.51 21.93 -5.57
N LEU A 57 -10.54 20.62 -5.33
CA LEU A 57 -10.90 19.59 -6.29
C LEU A 57 -12.39 19.24 -6.15
N ASP A 58 -13.08 19.06 -7.27
CA ASP A 58 -14.49 18.65 -7.35
C ASP A 58 -14.69 17.76 -8.58
N GLY A 59 -14.65 16.44 -8.37
CA GLY A 59 -14.52 15.47 -9.46
C GLY A 59 -13.24 15.72 -10.27
N ASP A 60 -13.37 15.88 -11.60
CA ASP A 60 -12.25 16.18 -12.50
C ASP A 60 -11.82 17.67 -12.53
N ARG A 61 -12.45 18.50 -11.70
CA ARG A 61 -12.31 19.96 -11.72
C ARG A 61 -11.49 20.47 -10.55
N LEU A 62 -10.26 20.88 -10.85
CA LEU A 62 -9.39 21.60 -9.92
C LEU A 62 -9.62 23.11 -10.06
N THR A 63 -10.14 23.74 -9.03
CA THR A 63 -10.27 25.20 -8.93
C THR A 63 -9.13 25.79 -8.12
N VAL A 64 -8.52 26.87 -8.61
CA VAL A 64 -7.42 27.58 -7.94
C VAL A 64 -7.76 29.06 -7.86
N ASP A 65 -7.76 29.60 -6.65
CA ASP A 65 -7.86 31.02 -6.35
C ASP A 65 -6.51 31.51 -5.78
N PRO A 66 -5.63 32.10 -6.61
CA PRO A 66 -4.31 32.52 -6.18
C PRO A 66 -4.30 33.60 -5.09
N ALA A 67 -5.43 34.30 -4.87
CA ALA A 67 -5.57 35.29 -3.81
C ALA A 67 -5.93 34.68 -2.44
N ARG A 68 -6.33 33.39 -2.40
CA ARG A 68 -6.72 32.67 -1.18
C ARG A 68 -5.75 31.57 -0.77
N LEU A 69 -4.62 31.42 -1.47
CA LEU A 69 -3.52 30.54 -1.08
C LEU A 69 -2.96 30.94 0.29
N ARG A 70 -2.34 30.00 1.00
CA ARG A 70 -1.72 30.27 2.31
C ARG A 70 -0.64 31.38 2.20
N PRO A 71 -0.40 32.16 3.28
CA PRO A 71 0.78 33.02 3.34
C PRO A 71 2.07 32.20 3.12
N GLY A 72 2.92 32.66 2.21
CA GLY A 72 4.16 31.99 1.82
C GLY A 72 4.05 31.09 0.58
N ALA A 73 2.84 30.71 0.15
CA ALA A 73 2.68 29.98 -1.11
C ALA A 73 2.94 30.88 -2.32
N ASP A 74 3.75 30.38 -3.25
CA ASP A 74 4.07 31.06 -4.51
C ASP A 74 3.79 30.20 -5.76
N ARG A 75 3.41 28.93 -5.56
CA ARG A 75 3.22 27.96 -6.63
C ARG A 75 2.13 26.93 -6.31
N VAL A 76 1.44 26.46 -7.35
CA VAL A 76 0.50 25.33 -7.33
C VAL A 76 0.86 24.40 -8.48
N THR A 77 1.39 23.21 -8.18
CA THR A 77 1.77 22.19 -9.16
C THR A 77 0.62 21.21 -9.38
N VAL A 78 0.20 21.02 -10.63
CA VAL A 78 -0.85 20.08 -11.02
C VAL A 78 -0.23 18.74 -11.38
N VAL A 79 -0.66 17.72 -10.65
CA VAL A 79 -0.21 16.33 -10.75
C VAL A 79 -1.35 15.51 -11.36
N VAL A 80 -1.03 14.58 -12.25
CA VAL A 80 -1.99 13.62 -12.79
C VAL A 80 -1.51 12.19 -12.59
N SER A 81 -2.44 11.33 -12.19
CA SER A 81 -2.27 9.88 -12.11
C SER A 81 -3.39 9.18 -12.90
N PRO A 82 -3.23 7.89 -13.23
CA PRO A 82 -4.34 7.06 -13.69
C PRO A 82 -5.49 7.08 -12.66
N ALA A 83 -6.74 7.19 -13.10
CA ALA A 83 -7.92 7.06 -12.22
C ALA A 83 -8.20 5.58 -11.84
N ASP A 84 -7.60 4.63 -12.55
CA ASP A 84 -7.63 3.21 -12.20
C ASP A 84 -6.23 2.79 -11.70
N PRO A 85 -6.06 2.57 -10.39
CA PRO A 85 -4.77 2.21 -9.80
C PRO A 85 -4.15 0.96 -10.44
N GLY A 86 -2.91 1.08 -10.90
CA GLY A 86 -2.20 0.00 -11.59
C GLY A 86 -2.22 0.08 -13.12
N THR A 87 -3.09 0.89 -13.73
CA THR A 87 -3.00 1.16 -15.18
C THR A 87 -1.82 2.10 -15.47
N PRO A 88 -0.78 1.73 -16.23
CA PRO A 88 0.33 2.65 -16.56
C PRO A 88 -0.18 3.83 -17.40
N LEU A 89 0.32 5.06 -17.16
CA LEU A 89 -0.11 6.23 -17.95
C LEU A 89 0.12 6.05 -19.46
N GLY A 90 1.13 5.26 -19.86
CA GLY A 90 1.39 4.93 -21.27
C GLY A 90 0.34 4.04 -21.95
N ARG A 91 -0.54 3.37 -21.18
CA ARG A 91 -1.72 2.65 -21.70
C ARG A 91 -2.95 3.57 -21.84
N LEU A 92 -2.88 4.82 -21.38
CA LEU A 92 -3.97 5.81 -21.44
C LEU A 92 -3.79 6.80 -22.60
N PRO A 93 -4.83 7.57 -22.99
CA PRO A 93 -4.65 8.73 -23.86
C PRO A 93 -3.65 9.74 -23.26
N SER A 94 -3.08 10.65 -24.06
CA SER A 94 -2.25 11.72 -23.48
C SER A 94 -3.12 12.66 -22.63
N PRO A 95 -2.79 12.92 -21.35
CA PRO A 95 -3.60 13.75 -20.46
C PRO A 95 -3.59 15.21 -20.91
N ALA A 96 -4.71 15.68 -21.48
CA ALA A 96 -4.84 17.04 -21.99
C ALA A 96 -5.33 17.98 -20.88
N LEU A 97 -4.43 18.84 -20.40
CA LEU A 97 -4.77 19.90 -19.44
C LEU A 97 -5.53 21.03 -20.15
N LEU A 98 -6.70 21.38 -19.62
CA LEU A 98 -7.51 22.54 -20.03
C LEU A 98 -7.56 23.54 -18.88
N VAL A 99 -7.17 24.80 -19.14
CA VAL A 99 -7.21 25.89 -18.15
C VAL A 99 -8.15 26.98 -18.63
N SER A 100 -9.14 27.33 -17.80
CA SER A 100 -10.17 28.32 -18.08
C SER A 100 -10.15 29.46 -17.06
N ALA A 101 -10.44 30.66 -17.54
CA ALA A 101 -10.55 31.88 -16.75
C ALA A 101 -11.90 31.96 -16.00
N PRO A 102 -12.09 32.92 -15.08
CA PRO A 102 -13.34 33.08 -14.33
C PRO A 102 -14.59 33.33 -15.21
N ASP A 103 -14.39 33.83 -16.42
CA ASP A 103 -15.43 34.02 -17.46
C ASP A 103 -15.83 32.71 -18.18
N GLY A 104 -15.25 31.56 -17.79
CA GLY A 104 -15.47 30.25 -18.40
C GLY A 104 -14.70 30.01 -19.69
N ARG A 105 -13.94 30.99 -20.20
CA ARG A 105 -13.18 30.88 -21.46
C ARG A 105 -11.88 30.10 -21.25
N THR A 106 -11.64 29.09 -22.10
CA THR A 106 -10.36 28.37 -22.12
C THR A 106 -9.22 29.29 -22.55
N ILE A 107 -8.31 29.58 -21.61
CA ILE A 107 -7.16 30.46 -21.82
C ILE A 107 -5.92 29.68 -22.25
N ALA A 108 -5.73 28.45 -21.78
CA ALA A 108 -4.60 27.61 -22.17
C ALA A 108 -5.00 26.13 -22.31
N ARG A 109 -4.29 25.41 -23.19
CA ARG A 109 -4.28 23.94 -23.27
C ARG A 109 -2.84 23.44 -23.32
N PHE A 110 -2.58 22.31 -22.68
CA PHE A 110 -1.32 21.60 -22.79
C PHE A 110 -1.60 20.10 -22.95
N THR A 111 -0.97 19.47 -23.94
CA THR A 111 -0.95 18.01 -24.09
C THR A 111 0.52 17.58 -24.07
N PRO A 112 0.97 16.83 -23.05
CA PRO A 112 2.34 16.34 -22.98
C PRO A 112 2.58 15.23 -24.00
N PRO A 113 3.85 14.93 -24.34
CA PRO A 113 4.22 13.68 -24.99
C PRO A 113 3.63 12.47 -24.25
N ARG A 114 3.34 11.38 -24.96
CA ARG A 114 2.79 10.17 -24.33
C ARG A 114 3.82 9.60 -23.33
N PRO A 115 3.48 9.46 -22.04
CA PRO A 115 4.35 8.80 -21.07
C PRO A 115 4.55 7.33 -21.44
N GLN A 116 5.66 6.72 -21.02
CA GLN A 116 6.03 5.35 -21.39
C GLN A 116 5.95 4.40 -20.20
N ALA A 117 6.69 4.70 -19.12
CA ALA A 117 6.85 3.85 -17.94
C ALA A 117 6.39 4.55 -16.64
N GLU A 118 6.04 5.83 -16.74
CA GLU A 118 5.74 6.68 -15.60
C GLU A 118 4.32 6.46 -15.08
N THR A 119 4.19 6.45 -13.75
CA THR A 119 2.92 6.17 -13.05
C THR A 119 2.24 7.45 -12.56
N VAL A 120 2.98 8.55 -12.49
CA VAL A 120 2.51 9.91 -12.19
C VAL A 120 3.18 10.92 -13.11
N LEU A 121 2.51 12.04 -13.42
CA LEU A 121 2.99 13.07 -14.33
C LEU A 121 2.68 14.47 -13.80
N LEU A 122 3.69 15.35 -13.72
CA LEU A 122 3.51 16.78 -13.44
C LEU A 122 3.12 17.48 -14.74
N LEU A 123 1.87 17.95 -14.82
CA LEU A 123 1.33 18.57 -16.04
C LEU A 123 1.76 20.03 -16.19
N ALA A 124 1.56 20.82 -15.14
CA ALA A 124 1.82 22.24 -15.16
C ALA A 124 2.02 22.79 -13.75
N GLU A 125 2.69 23.92 -13.63
CA GLU A 125 2.73 24.73 -12.42
C GLU A 125 2.09 26.10 -12.69
N LEU A 126 1.22 26.53 -11.78
CA LEU A 126 0.89 27.94 -11.62
C LEU A 126 1.95 28.51 -10.69
N TYR A 127 2.62 29.59 -11.05
CA TYR A 127 3.70 30.17 -10.27
C TYR A 127 3.64 31.69 -10.28
N ARG A 128 4.06 32.31 -9.18
CA ARG A 128 4.11 33.75 -9.01
C ARG A 128 5.40 34.30 -9.62
N ARG A 129 5.30 35.40 -10.38
CA ARG A 129 6.44 36.16 -10.87
C ARG A 129 6.21 37.65 -10.59
N GLY A 130 6.78 38.12 -9.49
CA GLY A 130 6.51 39.45 -8.95
C GLY A 130 5.08 39.54 -8.38
N THR A 131 4.28 40.47 -8.90
CA THR A 131 2.86 40.62 -8.51
C THR A 131 1.89 39.79 -9.36
N ALA A 132 2.34 39.22 -10.48
CA ALA A 132 1.50 38.47 -11.42
C ALA A 132 1.65 36.96 -11.25
N TRP A 133 0.60 36.22 -11.56
CA TRP A 133 0.61 34.76 -11.68
C TRP A 133 0.77 34.32 -13.14
N LYS A 134 1.46 33.20 -13.34
CA LYS A 134 1.73 32.60 -14.65
C LYS A 134 1.50 31.10 -14.59
N LEU A 135 1.14 30.51 -15.73
CA LEU A 135 1.11 29.06 -15.93
C LEU A 135 2.35 28.66 -16.72
N ARG A 136 3.04 27.59 -16.31
CA ARG A 136 4.08 26.89 -17.10
C ARG A 136 3.66 25.45 -17.31
N ALA A 137 3.72 24.97 -18.56
CA ALA A 137 3.57 23.56 -18.88
C ALA A 137 4.87 22.81 -18.54
N LEU A 138 4.76 21.66 -17.87
CA LEU A 138 5.89 20.83 -17.44
C LEU A 138 5.95 19.57 -18.33
N GLY A 139 5.08 18.59 -18.08
CA GLY A 139 5.09 17.30 -18.78
C GLY A 139 6.19 16.36 -18.28
N GLN A 140 6.55 16.44 -17.00
CA GLN A 140 7.62 15.64 -16.37
C GLN A 140 7.02 14.42 -15.66
N GLY A 141 7.44 13.21 -16.05
CA GLY A 141 6.96 11.96 -15.50
C GLY A 141 7.78 11.46 -14.31
N TYR A 142 7.12 10.68 -13.44
CA TYR A 142 7.69 10.04 -12.26
C TYR A 142 7.48 8.52 -12.34
N ALA A 143 8.59 7.78 -12.36
CA ALA A 143 8.57 6.30 -12.33
C ALA A 143 8.16 5.77 -10.95
N ASP A 144 8.70 6.37 -9.88
CA ASP A 144 8.40 6.05 -8.47
C ASP A 144 7.03 6.54 -7.98
N GLY A 145 6.19 7.01 -8.91
CA GLY A 145 4.82 7.43 -8.69
C GLY A 145 4.66 8.55 -7.67
N LEU A 146 3.52 8.56 -6.99
CA LEU A 146 3.14 9.64 -6.07
C LEU A 146 4.08 9.70 -4.85
N ALA A 147 4.73 8.58 -4.49
CA ALA A 147 5.72 8.53 -3.41
C ALA A 147 7.07 9.16 -3.81
N GLY A 148 7.45 9.13 -5.09
CA GLY A 148 8.58 9.92 -5.61
C GLY A 148 8.26 11.41 -5.55
N VAL A 149 7.08 11.79 -6.05
CA VAL A 149 6.58 13.18 -5.99
C VAL A 149 6.51 13.69 -4.54
N ALA A 150 6.04 12.88 -3.59
CA ALA A 150 5.97 13.30 -2.17
C ALA A 150 7.35 13.71 -1.61
N ARG A 151 8.40 12.92 -1.88
CA ARG A 151 9.77 13.20 -1.41
C ARG A 151 10.36 14.46 -2.03
N ASP A 152 10.25 14.62 -3.35
CA ASP A 152 10.79 15.78 -4.09
C ASP A 152 10.19 17.12 -3.63
N PHE A 153 8.95 17.08 -3.13
CA PHE A 153 8.18 18.24 -2.68
C PHE A 153 8.21 18.46 -1.15
N GLY A 154 9.10 17.77 -0.42
CA GLY A 154 9.37 18.07 1.00
C GLY A 154 8.53 17.32 2.03
N ILE A 155 7.84 16.25 1.63
CA ILE A 155 7.13 15.37 2.57
C ILE A 155 8.16 14.40 3.17
N GLU A 156 8.57 14.64 4.42
CA GLU A 156 9.58 13.83 5.11
C GLU A 156 9.18 12.34 5.17
N VAL A 157 10.13 11.49 4.80
CA VAL A 157 10.06 10.03 4.96
C VAL A 157 11.31 9.62 5.73
N THR A 158 11.20 9.49 7.05
CA THR A 158 12.33 9.13 7.92
C THR A 158 12.57 7.61 7.94
N GLU A 159 13.82 7.23 7.68
CA GLU A 159 14.37 5.90 7.98
C GLU A 159 15.44 6.10 9.07
N ASP A 160 15.20 5.60 10.29
CA ASP A 160 16.12 5.79 11.42
C ASP A 160 17.08 4.60 11.62
N SER A 161 18.35 4.94 11.83
CA SER A 161 19.46 4.03 12.10
C SER A 161 19.87 3.98 13.58
N ASP A 162 20.33 2.82 14.05
CA ASP A 162 20.66 2.51 15.45
C ASP A 162 21.53 3.52 16.22
N SER A 163 21.20 3.71 17.51
CA SER A 163 22.22 3.75 18.58
C SER A 163 21.66 3.40 19.97
N VAL A 164 22.44 2.64 20.75
CA VAL A 164 22.11 2.16 22.12
C VAL A 164 23.19 2.64 23.10
N PRO A 165 22.83 3.03 24.34
CA PRO A 165 23.52 2.41 25.48
C PRO A 165 22.62 2.07 26.70
N SER A 166 22.62 0.77 27.04
CA SER A 166 22.59 0.12 28.37
C SER A 166 22.26 0.92 29.66
N GLY A 167 21.38 0.37 30.51
CA GLY A 167 21.23 0.78 31.91
C GLY A 167 20.11 0.10 32.72
N ALA A 168 20.41 -1.03 33.39
CA ALA A 168 19.59 -1.69 34.43
C ALA A 168 20.57 -2.38 35.43
N PRO A 169 20.18 -2.91 36.63
CA PRO A 169 18.84 -3.20 37.20
C PRO A 169 18.76 -2.73 38.69
N PRO A 170 18.10 -3.38 39.70
CA PRO A 170 17.03 -4.39 39.72
C PRO A 170 15.82 -4.09 40.67
N SER A 171 14.79 -4.93 40.60
CA SER A 171 13.65 -5.01 41.55
C SER A 171 13.90 -6.01 42.68
N PRO A 172 13.01 -6.04 43.70
CA PRO A 172 12.62 -7.32 44.32
C PRO A 172 11.09 -7.56 44.40
N SER A 173 10.71 -8.84 44.22
CA SER A 173 9.45 -9.50 44.63
C SER A 173 9.76 -10.47 45.80
N PRO A 174 8.82 -11.27 46.42
CA PRO A 174 7.39 -11.55 46.16
C PRO A 174 6.49 -11.15 47.39
N ALA A 175 5.30 -11.67 47.75
CA ALA A 175 4.41 -12.81 47.37
C ALA A 175 2.94 -12.47 47.79
N THR A 176 1.86 -13.29 47.70
CA THR A 176 1.63 -14.73 47.38
C THR A 176 0.22 -14.93 46.72
N ARG A 177 -0.43 -16.10 46.92
CA ARG A 177 -1.80 -16.52 46.51
C ARG A 177 -2.73 -16.64 47.77
N PRO A 178 -4.08 -16.78 47.69
CA PRO A 178 -4.75 -17.91 47.04
C PRO A 178 -6.10 -17.67 46.30
N HIS A 179 -6.55 -18.72 45.60
CA HIS A 179 -7.90 -18.98 45.04
C HIS A 179 -8.71 -19.85 46.05
N PRO A 180 -9.96 -20.34 45.83
CA PRO A 180 -10.81 -20.31 44.61
C PRO A 180 -12.31 -19.98 44.80
N GLY A 181 -13.03 -19.88 43.68
CA GLY A 181 -14.49 -19.98 43.61
C GLY A 181 -14.96 -20.31 42.18
N GLN A 182 -15.47 -21.51 41.94
CA GLN A 182 -15.99 -21.93 40.63
C GLN A 182 -17.44 -21.47 40.42
N GLY A 183 -17.80 -21.12 39.18
CA GLY A 183 -19.15 -20.67 38.83
C GLY A 183 -19.47 -20.76 37.33
N VAL A 184 -19.75 -21.99 36.87
CA VAL A 184 -20.57 -22.42 35.72
C VAL A 184 -20.72 -21.47 34.50
N ALA A 185 -20.34 -21.97 33.32
CA ALA A 185 -20.54 -21.32 32.01
C ALA A 185 -21.87 -21.72 31.33
N PRO A 186 -22.40 -20.90 30.40
CA PRO A 186 -23.31 -21.33 29.35
C PRO A 186 -22.62 -21.44 27.98
N VAL A 187 -23.06 -22.41 27.17
CA VAL A 187 -22.55 -22.72 25.82
C VAL A 187 -23.20 -21.81 24.77
N VAL A 188 -22.41 -21.25 23.85
CA VAL A 188 -22.89 -20.64 22.60
C VAL A 188 -22.22 -21.32 21.41
N ARG A 189 -22.99 -21.57 20.35
CA ARG A 189 -22.65 -22.44 19.22
C ARG A 189 -21.85 -21.72 18.13
N THR A 190 -20.85 -22.40 17.59
CA THR A 190 -20.08 -21.99 16.40
C THR A 190 -20.95 -22.10 15.14
N PRO A 191 -20.98 -21.09 14.25
CA PRO A 191 -21.58 -21.23 12.92
C PRO A 191 -20.61 -21.93 11.95
N THR A 192 -21.15 -22.88 11.18
CA THR A 192 -20.41 -23.71 10.21
C THR A 192 -20.14 -22.93 8.92
N LEU A 193 -18.93 -23.05 8.36
CA LEU A 193 -18.62 -22.60 7.00
C LEU A 193 -19.40 -23.42 5.96
N LEU A 194 -19.95 -22.76 4.95
CA LEU A 194 -20.73 -23.41 3.89
C LEU A 194 -19.81 -24.23 2.97
N ASP A 195 -20.18 -25.49 2.80
CA ASP A 195 -19.53 -26.44 1.89
C ASP A 195 -19.96 -26.17 0.44
N LEU A 196 -18.99 -25.85 -0.42
CA LEU A 196 -19.19 -25.74 -1.87
C LEU A 196 -18.47 -26.91 -2.54
N GLY A 197 -19.23 -27.97 -2.79
CA GLY A 197 -18.74 -29.20 -3.43
C GLY A 197 -18.20 -28.98 -4.85
N PRO A 198 -17.34 -29.90 -5.35
CA PRO A 198 -16.61 -29.71 -6.60
C PRO A 198 -17.52 -29.82 -7.83
N ILE A 199 -17.35 -28.89 -8.78
CA ILE A 199 -17.92 -28.98 -10.12
C ILE A 199 -17.02 -29.90 -10.98
N GLY A 200 -17.65 -30.76 -11.79
CA GLY A 200 -17.03 -31.96 -12.37
C GLY A 200 -15.90 -31.73 -13.39
N ALA A 201 -15.02 -32.72 -13.49
CA ALA A 201 -13.90 -32.75 -14.43
C ALA A 201 -14.33 -33.05 -15.87
N GLY A 202 -13.67 -32.42 -16.84
CA GLY A 202 -13.83 -32.68 -18.28
C GLY A 202 -12.52 -32.53 -19.07
N ALA A 203 -11.97 -33.67 -19.50
CA ALA A 203 -11.03 -33.83 -20.62
C ALA A 203 -9.72 -32.98 -20.67
N GLY A 204 -8.67 -33.47 -20.00
CA GLY A 204 -7.53 -34.05 -20.72
C GLY A 204 -6.47 -33.13 -21.37
N PHE A 205 -5.43 -32.79 -20.61
CA PHE A 205 -4.04 -32.83 -21.07
C PHE A 205 -3.19 -33.59 -20.04
N GLY A 206 -2.28 -34.45 -20.50
CA GLY A 206 -1.60 -35.44 -19.66
C GLY A 206 -0.52 -34.85 -18.73
N PRO A 207 -0.15 -35.56 -17.64
CA PRO A 207 0.86 -35.09 -16.70
C PRO A 207 2.27 -35.28 -17.26
N THR A 208 2.95 -34.18 -17.61
CA THR A 208 4.41 -34.19 -17.77
C THR A 208 5.06 -34.23 -16.39
N SER A 209 5.49 -35.43 -15.99
CA SER A 209 6.19 -35.70 -14.74
C SER A 209 7.54 -34.96 -14.65
N GLY A 210 7.70 -34.12 -13.62
CA GLY A 210 8.96 -33.48 -13.22
C GLY A 210 8.74 -32.37 -12.19
N ASP A 211 9.51 -32.23 -11.12
CA ASP A 211 10.50 -33.18 -10.58
C ASP A 211 10.67 -32.88 -9.06
N GLY A 212 10.62 -33.91 -8.20
CA GLY A 212 10.65 -33.73 -6.74
C GLY A 212 12.01 -33.23 -6.23
N THR A 213 13.06 -33.56 -6.97
CA THR A 213 14.47 -33.20 -6.79
C THR A 213 14.71 -31.69 -6.87
N GLY A 214 14.17 -31.02 -7.90
CA GLY A 214 14.37 -29.59 -8.11
C GLY A 214 13.71 -28.73 -7.03
N THR A 215 12.55 -29.18 -6.54
CA THR A 215 11.81 -28.52 -5.47
C THR A 215 12.55 -28.63 -4.11
N HIS A 216 13.19 -29.79 -3.85
CA HIS A 216 14.00 -30.01 -2.66
C HIS A 216 15.27 -29.13 -2.66
N GLY A 217 16.03 -29.14 -3.76
CA GLY A 217 17.27 -28.36 -3.88
C GLY A 217 17.08 -26.85 -3.78
N PHE A 218 15.92 -26.32 -4.22
CA PHE A 218 15.54 -24.93 -3.96
C PHE A 218 15.35 -24.67 -2.46
N LEU A 219 14.57 -25.50 -1.79
CA LEU A 219 14.22 -25.30 -0.39
C LEU A 219 15.46 -25.36 0.52
N GLU A 220 16.38 -26.29 0.24
CA GLU A 220 17.67 -26.38 0.92
C GLU A 220 18.53 -25.14 0.70
N ALA A 221 18.69 -24.68 -0.54
CA ALA A 221 19.49 -23.50 -0.86
C ALA A 221 18.89 -22.22 -0.25
N ALA A 222 17.56 -22.05 -0.36
CA ALA A 222 16.83 -20.93 0.23
C ALA A 222 16.96 -20.90 1.76
N ASN A 223 16.71 -22.02 2.43
CA ASN A 223 16.78 -22.08 3.89
C ASN A 223 18.22 -22.00 4.42
N SER A 224 19.22 -22.45 3.66
CA SER A 224 20.64 -22.22 3.97
C SER A 224 20.98 -20.72 3.94
N ALA A 225 20.53 -19.99 2.90
CA ALA A 225 20.73 -18.55 2.80
C ALA A 225 19.98 -17.75 3.89
N ARG A 226 18.77 -18.19 4.25
CA ARG A 226 17.99 -17.60 5.35
C ARG A 226 18.65 -17.83 6.71
N ALA A 227 19.12 -19.04 6.98
CA ALA A 227 19.86 -19.35 8.21
C ALA A 227 21.15 -18.51 8.34
N ALA A 228 21.89 -18.33 7.25
CA ALA A 228 23.07 -17.44 7.22
C ALA A 228 22.74 -15.96 7.48
N ALA A 229 21.50 -15.53 7.19
CA ALA A 229 20.99 -14.20 7.49
C ALA A 229 20.24 -14.09 8.84
N GLY A 230 20.21 -15.16 9.66
CA GLY A 230 19.48 -15.19 10.93
C GLY A 230 17.95 -15.32 10.81
N SER A 231 17.43 -15.57 9.60
CA SER A 231 16.00 -15.66 9.31
C SER A 231 15.46 -17.08 9.46
N PRO A 232 14.21 -17.26 9.95
CA PRO A 232 13.59 -18.57 10.08
C PRO A 232 13.39 -19.25 8.71
N PRO A 233 13.41 -20.59 8.63
CA PRO A 233 13.19 -21.32 7.39
C PRO A 233 11.77 -21.14 6.87
N VAL A 234 11.61 -21.16 5.54
CA VAL A 234 10.29 -21.26 4.88
C VAL A 234 9.92 -22.72 4.63
N ALA A 235 8.62 -23.01 4.56
CA ALA A 235 8.05 -24.26 4.10
C ALA A 235 7.38 -24.11 2.71
N LEU A 236 7.28 -25.17 1.93
CA LEU A 236 6.61 -25.11 0.62
C LEU A 236 5.08 -25.18 0.77
N ASP A 237 4.35 -24.37 -0.01
CA ASP A 237 2.88 -24.43 -0.10
C ASP A 237 2.43 -24.78 -1.53
N ALA A 238 1.59 -25.81 -1.66
CA ALA A 238 1.13 -26.31 -2.96
C ALA A 238 0.32 -25.28 -3.77
N ARG A 239 -0.35 -24.33 -3.11
CA ARG A 239 -1.13 -23.27 -3.78
C ARG A 239 -0.20 -22.20 -4.35
N LEU A 240 0.83 -21.81 -3.60
CA LEU A 240 1.91 -20.96 -4.11
C LEU A 240 2.64 -21.62 -5.28
N MET A 241 2.93 -22.92 -5.20
CA MET A 241 3.52 -23.67 -6.33
C MET A 241 2.58 -23.71 -7.55
N THR A 242 1.27 -23.78 -7.34
CA THR A 242 0.26 -23.73 -8.42
C THR A 242 0.24 -22.35 -9.09
N ALA A 243 0.20 -21.26 -8.31
CA ALA A 243 0.27 -19.90 -8.81
C ALA A 243 1.59 -19.60 -9.56
N ALA A 244 2.73 -20.05 -9.00
CA ALA A 244 4.04 -19.93 -9.63
C ALA A 244 4.11 -20.70 -10.96
N ARG A 245 3.56 -21.91 -11.03
CA ARG A 245 3.55 -22.74 -12.25
C ARG A 245 2.70 -22.12 -13.36
N ALA A 246 1.52 -21.60 -13.01
CA ALA A 246 0.68 -20.89 -13.97
C ALA A 246 1.42 -19.67 -14.55
N HIS A 247 2.12 -18.92 -13.71
CA HIS A 247 2.88 -17.75 -14.16
C HIS A 247 4.08 -18.12 -15.05
N ALA A 248 4.92 -19.06 -14.61
CA ALA A 248 6.06 -19.54 -15.37
C ALA A 248 5.65 -20.12 -16.74
N ALA A 249 4.51 -20.81 -16.82
CA ALA A 249 3.94 -21.29 -18.09
C ALA A 249 3.51 -20.13 -19.02
N GLY A 250 2.90 -19.07 -18.46
CA GLY A 250 2.55 -17.87 -19.22
C GLY A 250 3.78 -17.14 -19.77
N MET A 251 4.84 -16.98 -18.97
CA MET A 251 6.11 -16.39 -19.42
C MET A 251 6.80 -17.24 -20.48
N ALA A 252 6.85 -18.57 -20.31
CA ALA A 252 7.42 -19.50 -21.29
C ALA A 252 6.65 -19.53 -22.62
N ALA A 253 5.32 -19.44 -22.58
CA ALA A 253 4.51 -19.31 -23.80
C ALA A 253 4.70 -17.94 -24.49
N GLY A 254 4.84 -16.87 -23.71
CA GLY A 254 5.11 -15.51 -24.21
C GLY A 254 6.54 -15.28 -24.71
N GLY A 255 7.51 -16.03 -24.19
CA GLY A 255 8.95 -15.78 -24.41
C GLY A 255 9.47 -14.53 -23.71
N LEU A 256 8.80 -14.08 -22.62
CA LEU A 256 9.07 -12.80 -21.97
C LEU A 256 8.94 -12.90 -20.45
N LEU A 257 9.89 -12.31 -19.72
CA LEU A 257 9.79 -12.07 -18.28
C LEU A 257 8.86 -10.88 -18.02
N SER A 258 7.81 -11.08 -17.23
CA SER A 258 6.83 -10.05 -16.88
C SER A 258 6.26 -10.32 -15.49
N ALA A 259 5.98 -9.26 -14.71
CA ALA A 259 5.31 -9.39 -13.41
C ALA A 259 3.79 -9.63 -13.56
N GLU A 260 3.19 -9.11 -14.64
CA GLU A 260 1.84 -9.43 -15.08
C GLU A 260 1.87 -10.68 -15.96
N SER A 261 0.89 -11.57 -15.80
CA SER A 261 0.67 -12.64 -16.79
C SER A 261 0.15 -12.05 -18.11
N PRO A 262 0.21 -12.80 -19.24
CA PRO A 262 -0.14 -12.26 -20.57
C PRO A 262 -1.59 -11.73 -20.71
N ASP A 263 -2.46 -12.11 -19.78
CA ASP A 263 -3.85 -11.67 -19.60
C ASP A 263 -4.00 -10.42 -18.70
N GLY A 264 -2.89 -9.85 -18.23
CA GLY A 264 -2.86 -8.70 -17.30
C GLY A 264 -3.03 -9.08 -15.83
N VAL A 265 -3.10 -10.37 -15.48
CA VAL A 265 -3.33 -10.80 -14.09
C VAL A 265 -2.07 -10.62 -13.25
N SER A 266 -2.19 -9.86 -12.15
CA SER A 266 -1.10 -9.56 -11.20
C SER A 266 -0.78 -10.73 -10.25
N VAL A 267 0.40 -10.70 -9.63
CA VAL A 267 0.82 -11.70 -8.62
C VAL A 267 -0.22 -11.88 -7.50
N TYR A 268 -0.83 -10.79 -7.05
CA TYR A 268 -1.84 -10.78 -6.00
C TYR A 268 -3.08 -11.61 -6.39
N GLN A 269 -3.58 -11.40 -7.61
CA GLN A 269 -4.71 -12.15 -8.17
C GLN A 269 -4.34 -13.62 -8.46
N ARG A 270 -3.14 -13.91 -8.95
CA ARG A 270 -2.64 -15.29 -9.14
C ARG A 270 -2.60 -16.07 -7.82
N VAL A 271 -2.12 -15.45 -6.74
CA VAL A 271 -2.00 -16.08 -5.43
C VAL A 271 -3.38 -16.29 -4.79
N VAL A 272 -4.26 -15.29 -4.82
CA VAL A 272 -5.64 -15.41 -4.29
C VAL A 272 -6.45 -16.45 -5.07
N SER A 273 -6.37 -16.48 -6.40
CA SER A 273 -7.09 -17.46 -7.23
C SER A 273 -6.62 -18.90 -7.04
N SER A 274 -5.39 -19.13 -6.57
CA SER A 274 -4.94 -20.45 -6.11
C SER A 274 -5.48 -20.87 -4.73
N GLY A 275 -6.32 -20.06 -4.10
CA GLY A 275 -6.84 -20.29 -2.75
C GLY A 275 -5.85 -19.96 -1.63
N TYR A 276 -4.83 -19.15 -1.91
CA TYR A 276 -3.84 -18.71 -0.92
C TYR A 276 -4.13 -17.26 -0.48
N ALA A 277 -4.54 -17.09 0.78
CA ALA A 277 -4.62 -15.78 1.41
C ALA A 277 -3.29 -15.47 2.12
N TYR A 278 -2.75 -14.26 1.90
CA TYR A 278 -1.46 -13.81 2.44
C TYR A 278 -1.59 -12.52 3.26
N LEU A 279 -0.65 -12.31 4.18
CA LEU A 279 -0.39 -11.02 4.85
C LEU A 279 0.65 -10.21 4.09
N THR A 280 1.64 -10.90 3.51
CA THR A 280 2.73 -10.32 2.72
C THR A 280 3.10 -11.32 1.62
N ILE A 281 3.41 -10.84 0.42
CA ILE A 281 3.84 -11.64 -0.73
C ILE A 281 5.00 -10.94 -1.44
N GLY A 282 6.03 -11.68 -1.81
CA GLY A 282 7.15 -11.27 -2.66
C GLY A 282 7.31 -12.23 -3.84
N GLU A 283 7.85 -11.74 -4.96
CA GLU A 283 8.02 -12.52 -6.19
C GLU A 283 9.43 -12.33 -6.76
N HIS A 284 10.01 -13.41 -7.28
CA HIS A 284 11.22 -13.40 -8.11
C HIS A 284 10.92 -14.07 -9.45
N LEU A 285 11.37 -13.43 -10.52
CA LEU A 285 11.16 -13.85 -11.90
C LEU A 285 12.50 -13.84 -12.61
N VAL A 286 12.92 -14.99 -13.14
CA VAL A 286 14.25 -15.17 -13.72
C VAL A 286 14.14 -16.08 -14.94
N SER A 287 14.89 -15.78 -15.99
CA SER A 287 15.12 -16.69 -17.11
C SER A 287 16.60 -17.01 -17.20
N GLY A 288 16.95 -18.27 -17.51
CA GLY A 288 18.32 -18.71 -17.74
C GLY A 288 18.92 -19.72 -16.75
N PRO A 289 18.69 -19.64 -15.41
CA PRO A 289 19.19 -20.65 -14.48
C PRO A 289 18.73 -22.05 -14.87
N ARG A 290 19.65 -23.01 -14.84
CA ARG A 290 19.36 -24.42 -15.20
C ARG A 290 19.07 -25.28 -13.98
N THR A 291 19.55 -24.86 -12.82
CA THR A 291 19.30 -25.55 -11.55
C THR A 291 18.61 -24.63 -10.53
N PRO A 292 17.86 -25.20 -9.57
CA PRO A 292 17.25 -24.40 -8.50
C PRO A 292 18.29 -23.73 -7.60
N ARG A 293 19.52 -24.29 -7.54
CA ARG A 293 20.64 -23.69 -6.82
C ARG A 293 21.14 -22.43 -7.52
N GLU A 294 21.38 -22.49 -8.84
CA GLU A 294 21.72 -21.31 -9.65
C GLU A 294 20.64 -20.23 -9.56
N PHE A 295 19.35 -20.62 -9.49
CA PHE A 295 18.25 -19.69 -9.27
C PHE A 295 18.36 -18.98 -7.92
N VAL A 296 18.64 -19.70 -6.82
CA VAL A 296 18.83 -19.07 -5.50
C VAL A 296 20.09 -18.21 -5.48
N GLU A 297 21.20 -18.66 -6.07
CA GLU A 297 22.43 -17.87 -6.19
C GLU A 297 22.20 -16.57 -6.99
N TYR A 298 21.38 -16.61 -8.04
CA TYR A 298 20.91 -15.41 -8.76
C TYR A 298 20.05 -14.50 -7.86
N CYS A 299 19.09 -15.05 -7.11
CA CYS A 299 18.29 -14.25 -6.18
C CYS A 299 19.13 -13.61 -5.05
N LEU A 300 20.31 -14.15 -4.73
CA LEU A 300 21.23 -13.58 -3.75
C LEU A 300 22.24 -12.59 -4.36
N SER A 301 22.31 -12.46 -5.69
CA SER A 301 23.35 -11.69 -6.38
C SER A 301 23.19 -10.16 -6.33
N SER A 302 22.03 -9.67 -5.89
CA SER A 302 21.78 -8.23 -5.68
C SER A 302 21.11 -8.00 -4.33
N GLU A 303 21.39 -6.87 -3.67
CA GLU A 303 20.82 -6.57 -2.35
C GLU A 303 19.28 -6.54 -2.35
N ARG A 304 18.68 -6.02 -3.43
CA ARG A 304 17.22 -5.93 -3.60
C ARG A 304 16.53 -7.29 -3.72
N SER A 305 17.17 -8.25 -4.38
CA SER A 305 16.65 -9.63 -4.47
C SER A 305 16.95 -10.40 -3.17
N ARG A 306 18.16 -10.22 -2.64
CA ARG A 306 18.62 -10.86 -1.40
C ARG A 306 17.73 -10.50 -0.21
N SER A 307 17.30 -9.24 -0.09
CA SER A 307 16.42 -8.81 1.00
C SER A 307 15.11 -9.58 1.04
N THR A 308 14.51 -9.90 -0.10
CA THR A 308 13.27 -10.70 -0.17
C THR A 308 13.52 -12.18 0.17
N VAL A 309 14.61 -12.79 -0.29
CA VAL A 309 14.96 -14.17 0.10
C VAL A 309 15.24 -14.28 1.60
N CYS A 310 15.90 -13.26 2.17
CA CYS A 310 16.33 -13.21 3.57
C CYS A 310 15.31 -12.54 4.51
N ASP A 311 14.13 -12.12 4.04
CA ASP A 311 13.12 -11.45 4.88
C ASP A 311 12.56 -12.42 5.95
N PRO A 312 12.73 -12.15 7.26
CA PRO A 312 12.26 -13.03 8.32
C PRO A 312 10.73 -13.12 8.42
N GLY A 313 9.99 -12.22 7.77
CA GLY A 313 8.54 -12.20 7.70
C GLY A 313 7.92 -13.27 6.81
N PHE A 314 8.65 -13.84 5.84
CA PHE A 314 8.13 -14.94 5.02
C PHE A 314 8.21 -16.28 5.76
N GLU A 315 7.10 -17.03 5.72
CA GLU A 315 6.94 -18.34 6.38
C GLU A 315 6.78 -19.48 5.36
N GLN A 316 6.31 -19.16 4.15
CA GLN A 316 6.04 -20.13 3.10
C GLN A 316 6.61 -19.67 1.74
N ALA A 317 6.86 -20.64 0.86
CA ALA A 317 7.31 -20.38 -0.50
C ALA A 317 6.62 -21.29 -1.52
N GLY A 318 6.63 -20.88 -2.79
CA GLY A 318 6.27 -21.71 -3.93
C GLY A 318 7.20 -21.45 -5.09
N LEU A 319 7.69 -22.50 -5.73
CA LEU A 319 8.59 -22.42 -6.88
C LEU A 319 7.98 -23.17 -8.06
N ALA A 320 8.17 -22.64 -9.26
CA ALA A 320 8.04 -23.40 -10.49
C ALA A 320 9.08 -22.96 -11.53
N GLN A 321 9.46 -23.91 -12.39
CA GLN A 321 10.18 -23.68 -13.63
C GLN A 321 9.36 -24.24 -14.80
N VAL A 322 9.37 -23.56 -15.94
CA VAL A 322 8.80 -24.05 -17.21
C VAL A 322 9.73 -23.67 -18.35
N ALA A 323 9.97 -24.59 -19.29
CA ALA A 323 10.76 -24.31 -20.49
C ALA A 323 9.89 -23.73 -21.61
N ASP A 324 10.37 -22.72 -22.34
CA ASP A 324 9.80 -22.36 -23.65
C ASP A 324 10.11 -23.49 -24.64
N ALA A 325 9.07 -24.09 -25.22
CA ALA A 325 9.19 -25.18 -26.19
C ALA A 325 9.89 -24.77 -27.51
N ARG A 326 10.09 -23.48 -27.77
CA ARG A 326 10.74 -22.95 -28.98
C ARG A 326 12.24 -22.72 -28.79
N SER A 327 12.64 -22.08 -27.69
CA SER A 327 14.05 -21.73 -27.43
C SER A 327 14.75 -22.70 -26.47
N GLY A 328 14.01 -23.42 -25.64
CA GLY A 328 14.53 -24.22 -24.53
C GLY A 328 14.89 -23.40 -23.28
N ASP A 329 14.63 -22.09 -23.26
CA ASP A 329 14.91 -21.24 -22.11
C ASP A 329 14.01 -21.58 -20.93
N LEU A 330 14.59 -21.62 -19.72
CA LEU A 330 13.88 -21.92 -18.48
C LEU A 330 13.42 -20.64 -17.79
N TYR A 331 12.10 -20.50 -17.66
CA TYR A 331 11.42 -19.42 -16.94
C TYR A 331 11.07 -19.88 -15.54
N TRP A 332 11.53 -19.13 -14.54
CA TRP A 332 11.33 -19.41 -13.13
C TRP A 332 10.42 -18.37 -12.48
N THR A 333 9.53 -18.84 -11.62
CA THR A 333 8.77 -18.01 -10.68
C THR A 333 8.97 -18.56 -9.28
N ALA A 334 9.47 -17.73 -8.35
CA ALA A 334 9.45 -18.01 -6.92
C ALA A 334 8.57 -16.99 -6.20
N LEU A 335 7.64 -17.50 -5.41
CA LEU A 335 6.75 -16.74 -4.55
C LEU A 335 7.15 -16.97 -3.10
N TRP A 336 7.21 -15.89 -2.32
CA TRP A 336 7.57 -15.88 -0.90
C TRP A 336 6.41 -15.25 -0.15
N ALA A 337 5.81 -15.95 0.81
CA ALA A 337 4.56 -15.53 1.42
C ALA A 337 4.57 -15.68 2.94
N ARG A 338 3.84 -14.78 3.61
CA ARG A 338 3.37 -14.99 4.98
C ARG A 338 1.87 -15.32 4.91
N PRO A 339 1.42 -16.49 5.38
CA PRO A 339 0.03 -16.89 5.27
C PRO A 339 -0.89 -15.97 6.09
N PHE A 340 -2.06 -15.69 5.55
CA PHE A 340 -3.16 -15.09 6.30
C PHE A 340 -3.73 -16.13 7.27
N SER A 341 -3.18 -16.14 8.48
CA SER A 341 -3.62 -17.00 9.58
C SER A 341 -4.03 -16.16 10.80
N PRO A 342 -4.90 -16.65 11.69
CA PRO A 342 -5.25 -15.95 12.93
C PRO A 342 -4.02 -15.60 13.77
N ALA A 343 -3.03 -16.50 13.86
CA ALA A 343 -1.78 -16.26 14.58
C ALA A 343 -0.87 -15.23 13.88
N GLY A 344 -0.87 -15.20 12.54
CA GLY A 344 -0.17 -14.18 11.75
C GLY A 344 -0.79 -12.80 11.92
N LEU A 345 -2.12 -12.70 11.88
CA LEU A 345 -2.87 -11.47 12.18
C LEU A 345 -2.56 -10.97 13.59
N GLU A 346 -2.64 -11.85 14.60
CA GLU A 346 -2.37 -11.48 15.99
C GLU A 346 -0.94 -10.99 16.19
N ARG A 347 0.05 -11.62 15.54
CA ARG A 347 1.45 -11.17 15.55
C ARG A 347 1.60 -9.79 14.88
N THR A 348 0.99 -9.61 13.71
CA THR A 348 1.05 -8.36 12.95
C THR A 348 0.38 -7.21 13.69
N ALA A 349 -0.77 -7.47 14.33
CA ALA A 349 -1.46 -6.53 15.21
C ALA A 349 -0.60 -6.15 16.43
N ARG A 350 0.04 -7.13 17.08
CA ARG A 350 0.98 -6.89 18.18
C ARG A 350 2.17 -6.02 17.76
N GLU A 351 2.71 -6.23 16.56
CA GLU A 351 3.82 -5.44 16.01
C GLU A 351 3.40 -3.99 15.72
N VAL A 352 2.24 -3.77 15.10
CA VAL A 352 1.66 -2.41 14.91
C VAL A 352 1.43 -1.71 16.25
N ILE A 353 0.91 -2.41 17.25
CA ILE A 353 0.70 -1.85 18.60
C ILE A 353 2.02 -1.50 19.27
N ALA A 354 3.05 -2.36 19.15
CA ALA A 354 4.37 -2.10 19.70
C ALA A 354 5.00 -0.84 19.09
N LEU A 355 5.01 -0.74 17.76
CA LEU A 355 5.50 0.45 17.03
C LEU A 355 4.73 1.71 17.41
N THR A 356 3.38 1.65 17.45
CA THR A 356 2.53 2.76 17.90
C THR A 356 2.85 3.19 19.34
N ASN A 357 3.21 2.25 20.21
CA ASN A 357 3.58 2.53 21.59
C ASN A 357 5.02 3.07 21.74
N THR A 358 5.94 2.74 20.82
CA THR A 358 7.26 3.39 20.71
C THR A 358 7.06 4.89 20.45
N GLU A 359 6.26 5.26 19.45
CA GLU A 359 5.94 6.67 19.12
C GLU A 359 5.34 7.42 20.31
N ARG A 360 4.36 6.81 20.98
CA ARG A 360 3.75 7.40 22.18
C ARG A 360 4.76 7.59 23.30
N THR A 361 5.64 6.62 23.52
CA THR A 361 6.68 6.70 24.56
C THR A 361 7.71 7.79 24.25
N ALA A 362 8.14 7.90 22.99
CA ALA A 362 9.03 8.99 22.52
C ALA A 362 8.40 10.38 22.74
N HIS A 363 7.08 10.48 22.65
CA HIS A 363 6.31 11.69 22.94
C HIS A 363 5.86 11.85 24.41
N GLY A 364 6.37 11.03 25.34
CA GLY A 364 6.09 11.13 26.77
C GLY A 364 4.64 10.77 27.15
N LEU A 365 4.00 9.90 26.38
CA LEU A 365 2.63 9.42 26.57
C LEU A 365 2.63 7.97 27.08
N PRO A 366 1.63 7.57 27.90
CA PRO A 366 1.49 6.18 28.29
C PRO A 366 1.17 5.29 27.08
N PRO A 367 1.70 4.06 27.03
CA PRO A 367 1.38 3.09 25.99
C PRO A 367 -0.11 2.71 26.02
N LEU A 368 -0.67 2.42 24.85
CA LEU A 368 -2.03 1.93 24.66
C LEU A 368 -2.09 0.43 24.98
N ALA A 369 -3.10 0.02 25.73
CA ALA A 369 -3.38 -1.38 26.02
C ALA A 369 -4.20 -2.02 24.86
N PRO A 370 -3.89 -3.25 24.44
CA PRO A 370 -4.71 -3.96 23.46
C PRO A 370 -6.13 -4.24 24.02
N ASP A 371 -7.15 -4.02 23.19
CA ASP A 371 -8.56 -4.19 23.55
C ASP A 371 -9.27 -5.09 22.52
N SER A 372 -9.78 -6.23 22.97
CA SER A 372 -10.35 -7.25 22.08
C SER A 372 -11.62 -6.78 21.36
N PRO A 373 -12.59 -6.08 22.00
CA PRO A 373 -13.68 -5.40 21.29
C PRO A 373 -13.22 -4.42 20.19
N LEU A 374 -12.25 -3.54 20.46
CA LEU A 374 -11.71 -2.63 19.43
C LEU A 374 -11.04 -3.41 18.29
N THR A 375 -10.32 -4.48 18.61
CA THR A 375 -9.64 -5.35 17.63
C THR A 375 -10.66 -6.05 16.74
N ALA A 376 -11.74 -6.59 17.30
CA ALA A 376 -12.81 -7.23 16.53
C ALA A 376 -13.52 -6.23 15.60
N ALA A 377 -13.79 -5.01 16.06
CA ALA A 377 -14.38 -3.94 15.25
C ALA A 377 -13.44 -3.52 14.09
N ALA A 378 -12.15 -3.34 14.36
CA ALA A 378 -11.15 -2.98 13.36
C ALA A 378 -10.96 -4.10 12.32
N GLN A 379 -10.83 -5.35 12.76
CA GLN A 379 -10.66 -6.52 11.88
C GLN A 379 -11.88 -6.74 11.00
N GLY A 380 -13.09 -6.56 11.56
CA GLY A 380 -14.34 -6.59 10.80
C GLY A 380 -14.36 -5.52 9.71
N HIS A 381 -13.93 -4.29 10.02
CA HIS A 381 -13.92 -3.19 9.06
C HIS A 381 -12.91 -3.39 7.92
N SER A 382 -11.68 -3.82 8.21
CA SER A 382 -10.69 -4.15 7.16
C SER A 382 -11.18 -5.27 6.24
N ALA A 383 -11.81 -6.31 6.80
CA ALA A 383 -12.39 -7.39 5.99
C ALA A 383 -13.60 -6.92 5.15
N ASP A 384 -14.42 -6.01 5.69
CA ASP A 384 -15.57 -5.42 5.00
C ASP A 384 -15.15 -4.56 3.80
N MET A 385 -14.10 -3.73 3.97
CA MET A 385 -13.48 -2.92 2.91
C MET A 385 -12.99 -3.80 1.75
N VAL A 386 -12.31 -4.93 2.04
CA VAL A 386 -11.88 -5.90 1.03
C VAL A 386 -13.08 -6.60 0.37
N ALA A 387 -14.04 -7.09 1.15
CA ALA A 387 -15.14 -7.91 0.65
C ALA A 387 -16.13 -7.13 -0.24
N ARG A 388 -16.16 -5.80 -0.11
CA ARG A 388 -17.13 -4.93 -0.80
C ARG A 388 -16.50 -3.78 -1.59
N ASP A 389 -15.19 -3.88 -1.86
CA ASP A 389 -14.40 -2.97 -2.72
C ASP A 389 -14.62 -1.48 -2.39
N PHE A 390 -14.51 -1.12 -1.10
CA PHE A 390 -14.63 0.28 -0.65
C PHE A 390 -13.52 0.67 0.33
N TYR A 391 -13.23 1.96 0.42
CA TYR A 391 -12.26 2.52 1.36
C TYR A 391 -12.83 3.78 2.01
N ALA A 392 -13.36 3.63 3.23
CA ALA A 392 -13.96 4.73 3.99
C ALA A 392 -14.07 4.40 5.48
N HIS A 393 -14.05 5.42 6.35
CA HIS A 393 -14.31 5.29 7.78
C HIS A 393 -15.75 4.83 8.11
N THR A 394 -16.69 5.07 7.20
CA THR A 394 -18.12 4.74 7.36
C THR A 394 -18.45 3.63 6.38
N SER A 395 -19.09 2.55 6.82
CA SER A 395 -19.53 1.47 5.91
C SER A 395 -20.67 1.96 5.01
N PRO A 396 -20.94 1.31 3.86
CA PRO A 396 -22.07 1.65 2.98
C PRO A 396 -23.45 1.72 3.66
N GLU A 397 -23.64 1.05 4.81
CA GLU A 397 -24.85 1.13 5.65
C GLU A 397 -24.90 2.36 6.57
N GLY A 398 -23.91 3.25 6.50
CA GLY A 398 -23.78 4.41 7.38
C GLY A 398 -23.15 4.13 8.76
N ARG A 399 -22.62 2.92 9.01
CA ARG A 399 -22.01 2.57 10.32
C ARG A 399 -20.62 3.19 10.48
N ARG A 400 -20.45 4.01 11.52
CA ARG A 400 -19.20 4.75 11.82
C ARG A 400 -18.33 3.97 12.83
N PRO A 401 -17.09 4.40 13.12
CA PRO A 401 -16.16 3.61 13.94
C PRO A 401 -16.67 3.30 15.35
N TRP A 402 -17.36 4.24 16.00
CA TRP A 402 -17.97 4.02 17.31
C TRP A 402 -19.20 3.10 17.25
N ASP A 403 -19.97 3.12 16.16
CA ASP A 403 -21.09 2.20 15.96
C ASP A 403 -20.57 0.75 15.85
N ARG A 404 -19.44 0.56 15.13
CA ARG A 404 -18.73 -0.74 15.05
C ARG A 404 -18.13 -1.17 16.39
N ALA A 405 -17.48 -0.25 17.11
CA ALA A 405 -16.89 -0.52 18.42
C ALA A 405 -17.96 -0.95 19.45
N ALA A 406 -19.09 -0.24 19.51
CA ALA A 406 -20.21 -0.57 20.39
C ALA A 406 -20.84 -1.93 20.03
N ALA A 407 -21.03 -2.21 18.74
CA ALA A 407 -21.53 -3.50 18.26
C ALA A 407 -20.59 -4.68 18.59
N ALA A 408 -19.27 -4.43 18.67
CA ALA A 408 -18.27 -5.39 19.13
C ALA A 408 -18.17 -5.50 20.67
N GLY A 409 -19.01 -4.78 21.43
CA GLY A 409 -19.05 -4.81 22.89
C GLY A 409 -18.09 -3.85 23.60
N SER A 410 -17.53 -2.86 22.90
CA SER A 410 -16.62 -1.88 23.51
C SER A 410 -17.38 -0.88 24.39
N GLY A 411 -16.96 -0.75 25.65
CA GLY A 411 -17.50 0.22 26.61
C GLY A 411 -16.75 1.57 26.66
N ARG A 412 -15.88 1.85 25.68
CA ARG A 412 -15.05 3.07 25.62
C ARG A 412 -15.92 4.29 25.31
N ARG A 413 -15.61 5.43 25.93
CA ARG A 413 -16.43 6.66 25.81
C ARG A 413 -16.01 7.52 24.63
N THR A 414 -14.73 7.45 24.26
CA THR A 414 -14.22 8.11 23.06
C THR A 414 -13.61 7.05 22.14
N ILE A 415 -13.90 7.18 20.84
CA ILE A 415 -13.36 6.30 19.79
C ILE A 415 -12.67 7.17 18.77
N GLY A 416 -11.46 6.76 18.36
CA GLY A 416 -10.76 7.28 17.19
C GLY A 416 -10.50 6.17 16.18
N GLU A 417 -10.26 6.51 14.92
CA GLU A 417 -9.88 5.56 13.89
C GLU A 417 -8.87 6.17 12.92
N ASN A 418 -7.82 5.40 12.61
CA ASN A 418 -7.00 5.58 11.43
C ASN A 418 -7.26 4.40 10.48
N ILE A 419 -7.28 4.64 9.17
CA ILE A 419 -7.32 3.59 8.14
C ILE A 419 -6.16 3.78 7.17
N ALA A 420 -5.74 2.71 6.50
CA ALA A 420 -4.70 2.76 5.45
C ALA A 420 -4.88 1.60 4.46
N CYS A 421 -4.33 1.72 3.26
CA CYS A 421 -4.30 0.63 2.28
C CYS A 421 -3.03 0.67 1.42
N GLY A 422 -2.56 -0.49 0.99
CA GLY A 422 -1.37 -0.67 0.16
C GLY A 422 -0.04 -0.85 0.91
N GLN A 423 0.02 -0.54 2.21
CA GLN A 423 1.21 -0.78 3.04
C GLN A 423 1.39 -2.27 3.30
N ARG A 424 2.63 -2.75 3.22
CA ARG A 424 3.00 -4.17 3.14
C ARG A 424 3.51 -4.73 4.47
N SER A 425 3.81 -3.85 5.43
CA SER A 425 4.33 -4.20 6.76
C SER A 425 3.77 -3.30 7.87
N PRO A 426 3.84 -3.74 9.15
CA PRO A 426 3.57 -2.91 10.32
C PRO A 426 4.38 -1.61 10.39
N ALA A 427 5.65 -1.64 9.97
CA ALA A 427 6.50 -0.46 9.94
C ALA A 427 6.01 0.56 8.91
N GLU A 428 5.72 0.13 7.67
CA GLU A 428 5.22 1.01 6.61
C GLU A 428 3.89 1.68 7.00
N VAL A 429 2.97 0.96 7.66
CA VAL A 429 1.67 1.52 8.04
C VAL A 429 1.75 2.47 9.23
N VAL A 430 2.56 2.16 10.25
CA VAL A 430 2.74 3.08 11.40
C VAL A 430 3.49 4.34 10.98
N LEU A 431 4.53 4.24 10.15
CA LEU A 431 5.21 5.39 9.56
C LEU A 431 4.24 6.24 8.73
N GLY A 432 3.43 5.60 7.87
CA GLY A 432 2.40 6.29 7.09
C GLY A 432 1.36 7.03 7.94
N TRP A 433 0.98 6.49 9.10
CA TRP A 433 0.11 7.19 10.05
C TRP A 433 0.83 8.30 10.82
N MET A 434 2.11 8.14 11.16
CA MET A 434 2.87 9.19 11.86
C MET A 434 3.22 10.37 10.96
N ASN A 435 3.42 10.15 9.66
CA ASN A 435 3.70 11.22 8.71
C ASN A 435 2.45 12.05 8.37
N SER A 436 1.24 11.51 8.55
CA SER A 436 0.01 12.27 8.34
C SER A 436 -0.49 12.94 9.63
N PRO A 437 -0.62 14.28 9.70
CA PRO A 437 -0.97 14.99 10.94
C PRO A 437 -2.31 14.55 11.57
N GLY A 438 -3.30 14.16 10.76
CA GLY A 438 -4.59 13.68 11.27
C GLY A 438 -4.48 12.33 11.97
N HIS A 439 -3.77 11.37 11.36
CA HIS A 439 -3.54 10.06 11.93
C HIS A 439 -2.59 10.10 13.13
N ARG A 440 -1.54 10.92 13.06
CA ARG A 440 -0.62 11.23 14.18
C ARG A 440 -1.35 11.85 15.37
N ALA A 441 -2.29 12.77 15.13
CA ALA A 441 -3.08 13.39 16.19
C ALA A 441 -3.93 12.36 16.96
N ASN A 442 -4.43 11.31 16.30
CA ASN A 442 -5.08 10.18 16.97
C ASN A 442 -4.05 9.35 17.77
N ILE A 443 -2.93 8.94 17.17
CA ILE A 443 -1.87 8.16 17.85
C ILE A 443 -1.38 8.86 19.13
N LEU A 444 -1.16 10.17 19.07
CA LEU A 444 -0.62 10.97 20.17
C LEU A 444 -1.71 11.59 21.07
N LYS A 445 -2.98 11.21 20.92
CA LYS A 445 -4.04 11.70 21.80
C LYS A 445 -3.89 11.11 23.21
N ARG A 446 -3.77 11.99 24.22
CA ARG A 446 -3.63 11.62 25.64
C ARG A 446 -4.82 10.83 26.19
N ASP A 447 -6.03 11.17 25.76
CA ASP A 447 -7.26 10.56 26.28
C ASP A 447 -7.44 9.10 25.84
N PHE A 448 -6.75 8.68 24.78
CA PHE A 448 -6.76 7.28 24.36
C PHE A 448 -5.82 6.45 25.24
N THR A 449 -6.39 5.37 25.75
CA THR A 449 -5.75 4.41 26.67
C THR A 449 -5.70 2.99 26.08
N HIS A 450 -6.51 2.71 25.05
CA HIS A 450 -6.68 1.40 24.44
C HIS A 450 -6.62 1.44 22.92
N ILE A 451 -6.25 0.31 22.30
CA ILE A 451 -6.07 0.16 20.85
C ILE A 451 -6.54 -1.20 20.34
N GLY A 452 -7.04 -1.26 19.11
CA GLY A 452 -7.32 -2.48 18.37
C GLY A 452 -6.93 -2.35 16.90
N ILE A 453 -6.32 -3.39 16.33
CA ILE A 453 -5.80 -3.39 14.95
C ILE A 453 -6.54 -4.44 14.12
N GLY A 454 -6.90 -4.08 12.89
CA GLY A 454 -7.49 -4.97 11.89
C GLY A 454 -6.70 -4.93 10.59
N LEU A 455 -6.46 -6.10 10.01
CA LEU A 455 -5.75 -6.26 8.73
C LEU A 455 -6.49 -7.24 7.83
N ALA A 456 -6.76 -6.86 6.59
CA ALA A 456 -7.22 -7.76 5.54
C ALA A 456 -6.30 -7.66 4.31
N GLY A 457 -5.90 -8.80 3.77
CA GLY A 457 -5.27 -8.90 2.45
C GLY A 457 -6.32 -9.11 1.37
N GLY A 458 -6.06 -8.62 0.15
CA GLY A 458 -6.98 -8.66 -0.99
C GLY A 458 -7.54 -7.29 -1.37
N GLY A 459 -8.51 -7.28 -2.29
CA GLY A 459 -9.04 -6.05 -2.89
C GLY A 459 -8.06 -5.36 -3.84
N ARG A 460 -8.48 -4.28 -4.51
CA ARG A 460 -7.65 -3.56 -5.50
C ARG A 460 -6.37 -2.97 -4.92
N ALA A 461 -6.41 -2.52 -3.67
CA ALA A 461 -5.25 -1.95 -2.98
C ALA A 461 -4.32 -3.00 -2.33
N GLY A 462 -4.63 -4.30 -2.44
CA GLY A 462 -3.79 -5.42 -1.98
C GLY A 462 -3.79 -5.67 -0.46
N THR A 463 -3.78 -4.62 0.37
CA THR A 463 -3.87 -4.69 1.84
C THR A 463 -4.70 -3.54 2.39
N TYR A 464 -5.45 -3.80 3.47
CA TYR A 464 -6.31 -2.83 4.16
C TYR A 464 -6.11 -2.92 5.67
N TRP A 465 -5.86 -1.76 6.28
CA TRP A 465 -5.52 -1.60 7.68
C TRP A 465 -6.53 -0.70 8.39
N THR A 466 -6.91 -1.06 9.60
CA THR A 466 -7.74 -0.25 10.52
C THR A 466 -7.08 -0.23 11.89
N GLN A 467 -6.94 0.94 12.49
CA GLN A 467 -6.44 1.15 13.85
C GLN A 467 -7.50 1.93 14.62
N LEU A 468 -8.23 1.23 15.50
CA LEU A 468 -9.20 1.84 16.42
C LEU A 468 -8.53 2.21 17.74
N PHE A 469 -8.90 3.36 18.28
CA PHE A 469 -8.49 3.83 19.60
C PHE A 469 -9.69 3.92 20.54
N GLY A 470 -9.46 3.72 21.84
CA GLY A 470 -10.46 3.86 22.89
C GLY A 470 -9.94 4.66 24.09
N GLY A 471 -10.77 5.59 24.57
CA GLY A 471 -10.61 6.30 25.86
C GLY A 471 -11.74 5.98 26.82
#